data_AF-A0A0E2KWJ8-F1
#
_entry.id   AF-A0A0E2KWJ8-F1
#
_cell.length_a   1.000
_cell.length_b   1.000
_cell.length_c   1.000
_cell.angle_alpha   90.00
_cell.angle_beta   90.00
_cell.angle_gamma   90.00
#
_symmetry.space_group_name_H-M   'P 1'
#
loop_
_entity.id
_entity.type
_entity.pdbx_description
1 polymer ?
#
loop_
_entity_poly.entity_id
_entity_poly.type
_entity_poly.pdbx_seq_one_letter_code
_entity_poly.pdbx_strand_id
1 'polypeptide(L)'
;MLSIKKVTMLLGCLVLTCSIAFQASAAEKFKVITTFTIIADMAKNVAGDAAEVSSITKPGAEIHEYQPTPGDIKRAQGAQLILANGMNLELWFQRFYQHLNGVPEVIVSSGVTP
;
A
#
# COMPACT_ATOMS: atom_id res chain seq x y z
N MET A 1 -27.89 46.41 -21.05
CA MET A 1 -27.01 46.51 -19.86
C MET A 1 -27.26 45.32 -18.96
N LEU A 2 -26.27 44.42 -18.80
CA LEU A 2 -26.38 43.29 -17.89
C LEU A 2 -26.23 43.81 -16.45
N SER A 3 -27.21 43.54 -15.57
CA SER A 3 -27.17 43.98 -14.17
C SER A 3 -25.97 43.37 -13.44
N ILE A 4 -25.29 44.17 -12.61
CA ILE A 4 -24.12 43.74 -11.81
C ILE A 4 -24.41 42.45 -11.03
N LYS A 5 -25.63 42.28 -10.50
CA LYS A 5 -26.06 41.06 -9.81
C LYS A 5 -26.00 39.79 -10.70
N LYS A 6 -26.28 39.92 -12.00
CA LYS A 6 -26.19 38.80 -12.96
C LYS A 6 -24.75 38.43 -13.25
N VAL A 7 -23.83 39.40 -13.28
CA VAL A 7 -22.39 39.15 -13.48
C VAL A 7 -21.78 38.45 -12.26
N THR A 8 -22.12 38.89 -11.04
CA THR A 8 -21.64 38.23 -9.81
C THR A 8 -22.19 36.81 -9.66
N MET A 9 -23.45 36.58 -10.06
CA MET A 9 -24.06 35.25 -10.03
C MET A 9 -23.43 34.31 -11.08
N LEU A 10 -23.13 34.78 -12.29
CA LEU A 10 -22.43 33.99 -13.30
C LEU A 10 -21.01 33.63 -12.87
N LEU A 11 -20.27 34.58 -12.28
CA LEU A 11 -18.91 34.33 -11.81
C LEU A 11 -18.88 33.34 -10.64
N GLY A 12 -19.87 33.42 -9.72
CA GLY A 12 -20.05 32.46 -8.65
C GLY A 12 -20.36 31.04 -9.15
N CYS A 13 -21.24 30.90 -10.15
CA CYS A 13 -21.48 29.61 -10.80
C CYS A 13 -20.24 29.05 -11.48
N LEU A 14 -19.44 29.88 -12.16
CA LEU A 14 -18.25 29.43 -12.87
C LEU A 14 -17.17 28.91 -11.91
N VAL A 15 -16.96 29.57 -10.77
CA VAL A 15 -16.04 29.12 -9.71
C VAL A 15 -16.53 27.81 -9.08
N LEU A 16 -17.84 27.70 -8.80
CA LEU A 16 -18.39 26.47 -8.22
C LEU A 16 -18.28 25.29 -9.19
N THR A 17 -18.48 25.51 -10.49
CA THR A 17 -18.39 24.45 -11.51
C THR A 17 -16.94 23.98 -11.73
N CYS A 18 -15.97 24.89 -11.62
CA CYS A 18 -14.55 24.55 -11.73
C CYS A 18 -14.07 23.67 -10.57
N SER A 19 -14.53 23.93 -9.34
CA SER A 19 -14.16 23.13 -8.16
C SER A 19 -14.68 21.70 -8.19
N ILE A 20 -15.79 21.43 -8.89
CA ILE A 20 -16.37 20.08 -9.01
C ILE A 20 -15.64 19.30 -10.12
N ALA A 21 -15.18 19.98 -11.17
CA ALA A 21 -14.42 19.37 -12.27
C ALA A 21 -13.00 18.92 -11.88
N PHE A 22 -12.44 19.49 -10.80
CA PHE A 22 -11.12 19.15 -10.27
C PHE A 22 -11.13 18.08 -9.16
N GLN A 23 -12.25 17.41 -8.91
CA GLN A 23 -12.22 16.16 -8.15
C GLN A 23 -11.57 15.07 -9.00
N ALA A 24 -10.24 15.10 -9.08
CA ALA A 24 -9.46 13.97 -9.49
C ALA A 24 -9.77 12.83 -8.51
N SER A 25 -10.56 11.86 -8.96
CA SER A 25 -10.77 10.60 -8.25
C SER A 25 -9.40 9.95 -8.10
N ALA A 26 -8.79 10.07 -6.92
CA ALA A 26 -7.56 9.37 -6.60
C ALA A 26 -7.90 7.87 -6.56
N ALA A 27 -7.50 7.15 -7.60
CA ALA A 27 -7.62 5.69 -7.63
C ALA A 27 -6.90 5.10 -6.40
N GLU A 28 -7.47 4.05 -5.80
CA GLU A 28 -6.78 3.34 -4.73
C GLU A 28 -5.44 2.82 -5.25
N LYS A 29 -4.35 3.14 -4.53
CA LYS A 29 -3.01 2.66 -4.87
C LYS A 29 -2.94 1.14 -4.69
N PHE A 30 -2.10 0.51 -5.50
CA PHE A 30 -1.80 -0.92 -5.36
C PHE A 30 -1.18 -1.18 -3.96
N LYS A 31 -1.65 -2.16 -3.22
CA LYS A 31 -1.25 -2.44 -1.83
C LYS A 31 -0.28 -3.60 -1.79
N VAL A 32 0.95 -3.33 -1.36
CA VAL A 32 2.01 -4.32 -1.16
C VAL A 32 2.31 -4.45 0.33
N ILE A 33 2.34 -5.68 0.81
CA ILE A 33 2.78 -6.02 2.15
C ILE A 33 4.14 -6.69 2.07
N THR A 34 5.01 -6.37 3.00
CA THR A 34 6.34 -6.97 3.12
C THR A 34 6.49 -7.59 4.51
N THR A 35 7.31 -8.62 4.64
CA THR A 35 7.53 -9.28 5.93
C THR A 35 8.20 -8.35 6.95
N PHE A 36 9.21 -7.59 6.52
CA PHE A 36 9.93 -6.65 7.39
C PHE A 36 10.39 -5.37 6.68
N THR A 37 10.87 -4.42 7.49
CA THR A 37 11.03 -3.01 7.08
C THR A 37 12.07 -2.76 6.00
N ILE A 38 13.10 -3.60 5.86
CA ILE A 38 14.13 -3.41 4.82
C ILE A 38 13.55 -3.71 3.45
N ILE A 39 12.80 -4.81 3.28
CA ILE A 39 12.09 -5.09 2.04
C ILE A 39 11.05 -4.00 1.76
N ALA A 40 10.35 -3.51 2.80
CA ALA A 40 9.43 -2.39 2.65
C ALA A 40 10.09 -1.15 2.05
N ASP A 41 11.27 -0.77 2.55
CA ASP A 41 12.01 0.39 2.05
C ASP A 41 12.49 0.21 0.61
N MET A 42 13.08 -0.95 0.29
CA MET A 42 13.49 -1.28 -1.08
C MET A 42 12.31 -1.26 -2.04
N ALA A 43 11.19 -1.88 -1.68
CA ALA A 43 10.00 -1.92 -2.51
C ALA A 43 9.34 -0.55 -2.69
N LYS A 44 9.37 0.34 -1.68
CA LYS A 44 8.92 1.73 -1.82
C LYS A 44 9.72 2.50 -2.87
N ASN A 45 11.03 2.33 -2.87
CA ASN A 45 11.91 2.98 -3.84
C ASN A 45 11.60 2.51 -5.28
N VAL A 46 11.25 1.24 -5.47
CA VAL A 46 10.83 0.71 -6.79
C VAL A 46 9.43 1.17 -7.17
N ALA A 47 8.49 1.16 -6.22
CA ALA A 47 7.08 1.44 -6.49
C ALA A 47 6.78 2.92 -6.74
N GLY A 48 7.54 3.83 -6.09
CA GLY A 48 7.24 5.26 -6.11
C GLY A 48 5.79 5.54 -5.72
N ASP A 49 5.07 6.27 -6.56
CA ASP A 49 3.67 6.62 -6.30
C ASP A 49 2.64 5.56 -6.75
N ALA A 50 3.07 4.51 -7.45
CA ALA A 50 2.16 3.52 -8.02
C ALA A 50 1.57 2.56 -6.97
N ALA A 51 2.24 2.38 -5.84
CA ALA A 51 1.80 1.47 -4.79
C ALA A 51 1.97 2.05 -3.38
N GLU A 52 1.10 1.62 -2.48
CA GLU A 52 1.26 1.74 -1.03
C GLU A 52 1.96 0.47 -0.51
N VAL A 53 3.16 0.64 0.05
CA VAL A 53 3.97 -0.46 0.59
C VAL A 53 4.06 -0.36 2.11
N SER A 54 3.73 -1.43 2.82
CA SER A 54 3.87 -1.50 4.28
C SER A 54 4.50 -2.82 4.75
N SER A 55 4.93 -2.84 6.02
CA SER A 55 5.61 -3.98 6.63
C SER A 55 4.71 -4.65 7.67
N ILE A 56 4.80 -5.97 7.79
CA ILE A 56 4.19 -6.73 8.88
C ILE A 56 4.89 -6.38 10.19
N THR A 57 6.21 -6.58 10.26
CA THR A 57 6.97 -6.22 11.45
C THR A 57 7.19 -4.71 11.53
N LYS A 58 7.24 -4.20 12.75
CA LYS A 58 7.54 -2.79 13.03
C LYS A 58 9.06 -2.58 13.10
N PRO A 59 9.56 -1.34 12.89
CA PRO A 59 10.97 -1.04 13.13
C PRO A 59 11.44 -1.50 14.51
N GLY A 60 12.58 -2.19 14.56
CA GLY A 60 13.17 -2.72 15.80
C GLY A 60 12.55 -4.02 16.33
N ALA A 61 11.51 -4.55 15.68
CA ALA A 61 11.02 -5.89 16.02
C ALA A 61 12.02 -6.97 15.54
N GLU A 62 12.13 -8.04 16.32
CA GLU A 62 12.76 -9.29 15.87
C GLU A 62 11.93 -9.84 14.69
N ILE A 63 12.60 -10.39 13.66
CA ILE A 63 11.98 -10.77 12.37
C ILE A 63 11.99 -12.27 12.09
N HIS A 64 12.88 -13.05 12.71
CA HIS A 64 13.03 -14.48 12.45
C HIS A 64 11.89 -15.29 13.09
N GLU A 65 11.61 -15.02 14.36
CA GLU A 65 10.64 -15.71 15.20
C GLU A 65 9.50 -14.78 15.62
N TYR A 66 9.28 -13.70 14.86
CA TYR A 66 8.14 -12.81 15.07
C TYR A 66 6.84 -13.61 15.22
N GLN A 67 5.96 -13.13 16.10
CA GLN A 67 4.65 -13.75 16.34
C GLN A 67 3.56 -12.88 15.72
N PRO A 68 3.03 -13.24 14.54
CA PRO A 68 1.97 -12.48 13.90
C PRO A 68 0.71 -12.43 14.75
N THR A 69 0.14 -11.24 14.83
CA THR A 69 -1.11 -10.96 15.50
C THR A 69 -2.29 -11.11 14.52
N PRO A 70 -3.52 -11.29 15.00
CA PRO A 70 -4.71 -11.21 14.15
C PRO A 70 -4.81 -9.88 13.40
N GLY A 71 -4.28 -8.79 13.97
CA GLY A 71 -4.21 -7.49 13.31
C GLY A 71 -3.28 -7.49 12.10
N ASP A 72 -2.21 -8.29 12.11
CA ASP A 72 -1.28 -8.41 10.98
C ASP A 72 -1.93 -9.18 9.83
N ILE A 73 -2.64 -10.27 10.15
CA ILE A 73 -3.42 -11.03 9.18
C ILE A 73 -4.47 -10.12 8.54
N LYS A 74 -5.20 -9.34 9.34
CA LYS A 74 -6.19 -8.39 8.84
C LYS A 74 -5.59 -7.32 7.93
N ARG A 75 -4.37 -6.84 8.21
CA ARG A 75 -3.69 -5.86 7.34
C ARG A 75 -3.22 -6.48 6.02
N ALA A 76 -2.78 -7.73 6.06
CA ALA A 76 -2.39 -8.46 4.86
C ALA A 76 -3.60 -8.91 4.03
N GLN A 77 -4.74 -9.15 4.67
CA GLN A 77 -6.00 -9.48 4.02
C GLN A 77 -6.50 -8.27 3.22
N GLY A 78 -6.35 -8.32 1.90
CA GLY A 78 -6.66 -7.22 0.97
C GLY A 78 -5.45 -6.57 0.30
N ALA A 79 -4.23 -6.98 0.67
CA ALA A 79 -3.06 -6.70 -0.15
C ALA A 79 -3.17 -7.40 -1.51
N GLN A 80 -2.56 -6.82 -2.53
CA GLN A 80 -2.49 -7.44 -3.86
C GLN A 80 -1.15 -8.13 -4.12
N LEU A 81 -0.18 -7.98 -3.22
CA LEU A 81 1.10 -8.68 -3.27
C LEU A 81 1.72 -8.74 -1.87
N ILE A 82 2.33 -9.88 -1.55
CA ILE A 82 3.22 -10.03 -0.41
C ILE A 82 4.64 -10.33 -0.87
N LEU A 83 5.60 -9.59 -0.34
CA LEU A 83 7.03 -9.81 -0.54
C LEU A 83 7.65 -10.38 0.74
N ALA A 84 8.25 -11.56 0.65
CA ALA A 84 8.99 -12.19 1.74
C ALA A 84 10.45 -12.40 1.33
N ASN A 85 11.37 -12.44 2.30
CA ASN A 85 12.77 -12.67 2.00
C ASN A 85 13.00 -14.09 1.51
N GLY A 86 12.47 -15.10 2.23
CA GLY A 86 12.83 -16.49 2.03
C GLY A 86 14.17 -16.83 2.70
N MET A 87 14.87 -17.85 2.20
CA MET A 87 16.15 -18.34 2.76
C MET A 87 16.08 -18.65 4.27
N ASN A 88 14.94 -19.16 4.75
CA ASN A 88 14.66 -19.46 6.15
C ASN A 88 14.77 -18.26 7.11
N LEU A 89 14.63 -17.02 6.61
CA LEU A 89 14.66 -15.84 7.48
C LEU A 89 13.40 -15.78 8.36
N GLU A 90 12.21 -15.71 7.75
CA GLU A 90 10.95 -15.53 8.49
C GLU A 90 10.27 -16.89 8.79
N LEU A 91 10.65 -17.54 9.89
CA LEU A 91 10.16 -18.88 10.26
C LEU A 91 8.63 -18.95 10.48
N TRP A 92 8.03 -17.82 10.80
CA TRP A 92 6.60 -17.65 11.01
C TRP A 92 5.78 -17.52 9.71
N PHE A 93 6.44 -17.16 8.60
CA PHE A 93 5.75 -16.67 7.41
C PHE A 93 4.84 -17.70 6.76
N GLN A 94 5.28 -18.96 6.64
CA GLN A 94 4.46 -20.00 6.03
C GLN A 94 3.12 -20.20 6.76
N ARG A 95 3.13 -20.18 8.10
CA ARG A 95 1.91 -20.31 8.90
C ARG A 95 1.05 -19.06 8.80
N PHE A 96 1.66 -17.88 8.77
CA PHE A 96 0.95 -16.63 8.56
C PHE A 96 0.22 -16.61 7.21
N TYR A 97 0.92 -16.95 6.13
CA TYR A 97 0.41 -16.91 4.76
C TYR A 97 -0.75 -17.89 4.52
N GLN A 98 -0.78 -19.03 5.21
CA GLN A 98 -1.91 -19.98 5.15
C GLN A 98 -3.26 -19.37 5.55
N HIS A 99 -3.27 -18.25 6.28
CA HIS A 99 -4.50 -17.56 6.66
C HIS A 99 -4.98 -16.56 5.59
N LEU A 100 -4.20 -16.34 4.53
CA LEU A 100 -4.49 -15.38 3.48
C LEU A 100 -5.05 -16.09 2.25
N ASN A 101 -6.16 -15.56 1.72
CA ASN A 101 -6.83 -16.11 0.55
C ASN A 101 -6.66 -15.17 -0.65
N GLY A 102 -6.10 -15.67 -1.74
CA GLY A 102 -6.03 -14.97 -3.03
C GLY A 102 -5.00 -13.83 -3.12
N VAL A 103 -4.06 -13.75 -2.17
CA VAL A 103 -2.96 -12.77 -2.20
C VAL A 103 -1.71 -13.46 -2.71
N PRO A 104 -1.11 -13.05 -3.86
CA PRO A 104 0.10 -13.67 -4.37
C PRO A 104 1.32 -13.34 -3.50
N GLU A 105 2.23 -14.30 -3.40
CA GLU A 105 3.53 -14.20 -2.72
C GLU A 105 4.68 -14.17 -3.72
N VAL A 106 5.71 -13.37 -3.42
CA VAL A 106 7.02 -13.40 -4.10
C VAL A 106 8.15 -13.47 -3.08
N ILE A 107 9.07 -14.43 -3.29
CA ILE A 107 10.34 -14.54 -2.56
C ILE A 107 11.40 -13.67 -3.24
N VAL A 108 11.82 -12.59 -2.59
CA VAL A 108 12.71 -11.57 -3.19
C VAL A 108 14.17 -11.99 -3.28
N SER A 109 14.58 -13.04 -2.56
CA SER A 109 15.94 -13.61 -2.66
C SER A 109 16.09 -14.69 -3.74
N SER A 110 15.04 -14.94 -4.53
CA SER A 110 15.09 -15.96 -5.59
C SER A 110 16.25 -15.70 -6.55
N GLY A 111 17.16 -16.68 -6.68
CA GLY A 111 18.35 -16.60 -7.54
C GLY A 111 19.61 -16.04 -6.87
N VAL A 112 19.54 -15.63 -5.60
CA VAL A 112 20.73 -15.28 -4.81
C VAL A 112 21.45 -16.56 -4.38
N THR A 113 22.78 -16.56 -4.50
CA THR A 113 23.66 -17.66 -4.03
C THR A 113 24.59 -17.13 -2.93
N PRO A 114 24.90 -17.92 -1.90
CA PRO A 114 25.83 -17.53 -0.83
C PRO A 114 27.27 -17.30 -1.32
#